data_AF-A0A378W151-F1
#
_entry.id   AF-A0A378W151-F1
#
_cell.length_a   1.000
_cell.length_b   1.000
_cell.length_c   1.000
_cell.angle_alpha   90.00
_cell.angle_beta   90.00
_cell.angle_gamma   90.00
#
_symmetry.space_group_name_H-M   'P 1'
#
loop_
_entity.id
_entity.type
_entity.pdbx_description
1 polymer ?
#
loop_
_entity_poly.entity_id
_entity_poly.type
_entity_poly.pdbx_seq_one_letter_code
_entity_poly.pdbx_strand_id
1 'polypeptide(L)' 'MNPPEKLLTAENPALRQRAKAMRQEMSEAEAKLWQHLRAGRLNGYKFRRQQPMGNYIVDLCA' A
#
# COMPACT_ATOMS: atom_id res chain seq x y z
N MET A 1 17.47 22.61 0.67
CA MET A 1 16.36 21.98 1.40
C MET A 1 15.66 21.04 0.42
N ASN A 2 15.85 19.73 0.56
CA ASN A 2 15.16 18.78 -0.32
C ASN A 2 13.66 18.83 0.03
N PRO A 3 12.75 18.99 -0.95
CA PRO A 3 11.33 19.04 -0.67
C PRO A 3 10.87 17.72 -0.02
N PRO A 4 9.99 17.75 0.99
CA PRO A 4 9.53 16.57 1.72
C PRO A 4 8.88 15.51 0.80
N GLU A 5 8.45 15.91 -0.39
CA GLU A 5 7.90 15.04 -1.43
C GLU A 5 8.91 13.99 -1.93
N LYS A 6 10.22 14.31 -1.98
CA LYS A 6 11.25 13.36 -2.42
C LYS A 6 11.54 12.25 -1.41
N LEU A 7 11.18 12.45 -0.13
CA LEU A 7 11.32 11.41 0.90
C LEU A 7 10.20 10.35 0.80
N LEU A 8 9.03 10.73 0.27
CA LEU A 8 7.90 9.82 0.06
C LEU A 8 8.06 8.94 -1.19
N THR A 9 8.89 9.37 -2.14
CA THR A 9 9.13 8.71 -3.44
C THR A 9 10.49 8.01 -3.55
N ALA A 10 11.32 8.03 -2.51
CA ALA A 10 12.57 7.28 -2.49
C ALA A 10 12.25 5.78 -2.53
N GLU A 11 12.29 5.18 -3.72
CA GLU A 11 11.97 3.78 -3.93
C GLU A 11 13.03 2.90 -3.27
N ASN A 12 12.72 2.37 -2.08
CA ASN A 12 13.56 1.36 -1.45
C ASN A 12 13.23 -0.02 -2.04
N PRO A 13 14.13 -0.64 -2.81
CA PRO A 13 13.86 -1.94 -3.44
C PRO A 13 13.57 -3.05 -2.42
N ALA A 14 14.15 -2.97 -1.21
CA ALA A 14 13.86 -3.92 -0.13
C ALA A 14 12.42 -3.77 0.39
N LEU A 15 11.90 -2.54 0.54
CA LEU A 15 10.51 -2.32 0.92
C LEU A 15 9.54 -2.81 -0.16
N ARG A 16 9.91 -2.69 -1.44
CA ARG A 16 9.10 -3.22 -2.55
C ARG A 16 9.01 -4.75 -2.52
N GLN A 17 10.11 -5.43 -2.19
CA GLN A 17 10.13 -6.88 -2.00
C GLN A 17 9.31 -7.30 -0.78
N ARG A 18 9.47 -6.59 0.34
CA ARG A 18 8.69 -6.82 1.56
C ARG A 18 7.19 -6.60 1.35
N ALA A 19 6.80 -5.52 0.66
CA ALA A 19 5.41 -5.25 0.30
C ALA A 19 4.83 -6.35 -0.62
N LYS A 20 5.65 -6.97 -1.48
CA LYS A 20 5.21 -8.12 -2.30
C LYS A 20 4.96 -9.37 -1.44
N ALA A 21 5.82 -9.65 -0.45
CA ALA A 21 5.63 -10.75 0.49
C ALA A 21 4.38 -10.53 1.37
N MET A 22 4.20 -9.32 1.90
CA MET A 22 3.06 -8.97 2.74
C MET A 22 1.70 -9.05 2.01
N ARG A 23 1.68 -8.94 0.65
CA ARG A 23 0.45 -9.22 -0.14
C ARG A 23 0.02 -10.69 -0.11
N GLN A 24 0.94 -11.61 0.18
CA GLN A 24 0.69 -13.04 0.33
C GLN A 24 0.36 -13.39 1.79
N GLU A 25 0.98 -12.70 2.74
CA GLU A 25 0.81 -12.89 4.20
C GLU A 25 -0.20 -11.90 4.80
N MET A 26 -1.24 -11.56 4.07
CA MET A 26 -2.22 -10.56 4.49
C MET A 26 -3.07 -11.07 5.66
N SER A 27 -3.32 -10.23 6.66
CA SER A 27 -4.14 -10.61 7.81
C SER A 27 -5.59 -10.88 7.37
N GLU A 28 -6.33 -11.71 8.12
CA GLU A 28 -7.73 -12.01 7.80
C GLU A 28 -8.61 -10.75 7.81
N ALA A 29 -8.32 -9.81 8.72
CA ALA A 29 -9.00 -8.52 8.82
C ALA A 29 -8.77 -7.66 7.57
N GLU A 30 -7.51 -7.54 7.13
CA GLU A 30 -7.17 -6.85 5.89
C GLU A 30 -7.81 -7.53 4.66
N ALA A 31 -7.88 -8.86 4.65
CA ALA A 31 -8.51 -9.61 3.56
C ALA A 31 -10.00 -9.28 3.43
N LYS A 32 -10.72 -9.26 4.56
CA LYS A 32 -12.12 -8.84 4.58
C LYS A 32 -12.27 -7.39 4.10
N LEU A 33 -11.46 -6.46 4.61
CA LEU A 33 -11.51 -5.06 4.21
C LEU A 33 -11.20 -4.89 2.71
N TRP A 34 -10.17 -5.57 2.20
CA TRP A 34 -9.80 -5.51 0.78
C TRP A 34 -10.90 -6.05 -0.14
N GLN A 35 -11.68 -7.06 0.28
CA GLN A 35 -12.83 -7.54 -0.49
C GLN A 35 -13.89 -6.46 -0.70
N HIS A 36 -14.08 -5.57 0.27
CA HIS A 36 -15.01 -4.44 0.17
C HIS A 36 -14.44 -3.26 -0.61
N LEU A 37 -13.12 -3.06 -0.61
CA LEU A 37 -12.47 -1.90 -1.25
C LEU A 37 -12.04 -2.16 -2.70
N ARG A 38 -11.73 -3.41 -3.06
CA ARG A 38 -11.16 -3.76 -4.37
C ARG A 38 -12.10 -3.36 -5.52
N ALA A 39 -11.51 -3.08 -6.68
CA ALA A 39 -12.23 -2.84 -7.93
C ALA A 39 -13.23 -1.67 -7.88
N GLY A 40 -12.99 -0.65 -7.05
CA GLY A 40 -13.87 0.52 -6.98
C GLY A 40 -15.21 0.25 -6.30
N ARG A 41 -15.32 -0.84 -5.53
CA ARG A 41 -16.56 -1.24 -4.83
C ARG A 41 -17.01 -0.21 -3.80
N LEU A 42 -16.08 0.56 -3.23
CA LEU A 42 -16.40 1.69 -2.38
C LEU A 42 -16.57 2.95 -3.23
N ASN A 43 -17.80 3.27 -3.65
CA ASN A 43 -18.15 4.53 -4.34
C ASN A 43 -17.26 4.89 -5.54
N GLY A 44 -16.67 3.91 -6.24
CA GLY A 44 -15.76 4.14 -7.37
C GLY A 44 -14.32 4.51 -6.99
N TYR A 45 -13.98 4.57 -5.69
CA TYR A 45 -12.62 4.88 -5.23
C TYR A 45 -11.65 3.71 -5.48
N LYS A 46 -10.49 4.01 -6.08
CA LYS A 46 -9.48 3.02 -6.46
C LYS A 46 -8.47 2.80 -5.35
N PHE A 47 -8.78 1.89 -4.44
CA PHE A 47 -7.81 1.49 -3.42
C PHE A 47 -6.68 0.63 -3.99
N ARG A 48 -5.48 0.84 -3.46
CA ARG A 48 -4.28 0.03 -3.61
C ARG A 48 -3.93 -0.57 -2.25
N ARG A 49 -3.38 -1.78 -2.27
CA ARG A 49 -2.88 -2.45 -1.07
C ARG A 49 -1.36 -2.52 -1.06
N GLN A 50 -0.78 -2.47 0.14
CA GLN A 50 0.65 -2.72 0.37
C GLN A 50 1.51 -1.81 -0.52
N GLN A 51 1.34 -0.49 -0.38
CA GLN A 51 2.09 0.53 -1.13
C GLN A 51 3.25 1.03 -0.28
N PRO A 52 4.50 0.92 -0.76
CA PRO A 52 5.63 1.62 -0.16
C PRO A 52 5.41 3.14 -0.26
N MET A 53 5.52 3.83 0.86
CA MET A 53 5.52 5.30 0.95
C MET A 53 6.74 5.73 1.78
N GLY A 54 7.77 6.20 1.09
CA GLY A 54 9.07 6.49 1.70
C GLY A 54 9.62 5.28 2.45
N ASN A 55 9.76 5.42 3.77
CA ASN A 55 10.32 4.38 4.64
C ASN A 55 9.28 3.41 5.21
N TYR A 56 8.00 3.58 4.87
CA TYR A 56 6.90 2.79 5.41
C TYR A 56 6.18 2.02 4.30
N ILE A 57 5.45 0.98 4.68
CA ILE A 57 4.54 0.26 3.78
C ILE A 57 3.14 0.51 4.34
N VAL A 58 2.28 1.08 3.53
CA VAL A 58 0.88 1.33 3.86
C VAL A 58 0.05 0.13 3.40
N ASP A 59 -0.75 -0.43 4.30
CA ASP A 59 -1.54 -1.63 4.01
C ASP A 59 -2.64 -1.35 2.98
N LEU A 60 -3.30 -0.18 3.06
CA LEU A 60 -4.37 0.25 2.15
C LEU A 60 -4.33 1.78 1.94
N CYS A 61 -4.38 2.23 0.69
CA CYS A 61 -4.48 3.66 0.33
C CYS A 61 -5.37 3.85 -0.90
N ALA A 62 -6.06 4.98 -1.01
CA ALA A 62 -6.85 5.38 -2.20
C ALA A 62 -6.11 6.42 -3.04
#